data_AF-A0A1S2KHD9-F1
#
_entry.id   AF-A0A1S2KHD9-F1
#
_cell.length_a   1.000
_cell.length_b   1.000
_cell.length_c   1.000
_cell.angle_alpha   90.00
_cell.angle_beta   90.00
_cell.angle_gamma   90.00
#
_symmetry.space_group_name_H-M   'P 1'
#
loop_
_entity.id
_entity.type
_entity.pdbx_description
1 polymer ?
#
loop_
_entity_poly.entity_id
_entity_poly.type
_entity_poly.pdbx_seq_one_letter_code
_entity_poly.pdbx_strand_id
1 'polypeptide(L)'
;MPAACLFDLGRGGEWRARPDGATGRAAVAAAAAAEPGAPVECGCVGAGTGAVVGGLRGGVGTASTVLEGSGVTVAALVVANGVGSPLDPVTGVLYGAYGDPHFAAEGARGGGPAYPDPAVHAAAMLRLAEARERSGMPPMNTTLVVVGTDAELTRAQAQKVAGTAHDGIARAVRPVHLLNDGDTVFTLATGARPLTGERAPGAGEPGPVAGGPGTPAAGAGRGGPAAESGDPLALNAVLAASADVVSRAIVRAVLAAEGLRGAGGDFPSYRGLYGPLPGMNWRTGGER
;
A
#
# COMPACT_ATOMS: atom_id res chain seq x y z
N MET A 1 -18.14 -2.40 9.97
CA MET A 1 -16.81 -2.77 9.44
C MET A 1 -16.71 -2.21 8.02
N PRO A 2 -15.83 -1.23 7.75
CA PRO A 2 -15.58 -0.77 6.39
C PRO A 2 -14.97 -1.91 5.56
N ALA A 3 -15.29 -1.97 4.27
CA ALA A 3 -14.75 -2.95 3.34
C ALA A 3 -14.64 -2.33 1.95
N ALA A 4 -13.65 -2.80 1.19
CA ALA A 4 -13.49 -2.54 -0.23
C ALA A 4 -13.11 -3.85 -0.92
N CYS A 5 -13.34 -3.94 -2.22
CA CYS A 5 -13.07 -5.15 -3.00
C CYS A 5 -12.32 -4.78 -4.28
N LEU A 6 -11.60 -5.76 -4.82
CA LEU A 6 -10.95 -5.68 -6.11
C LEU A 6 -11.55 -6.72 -7.05
N PHE A 7 -11.40 -6.49 -8.34
CA PHE A 7 -11.90 -7.41 -9.36
C PHE A 7 -10.83 -8.43 -9.74
N ASP A 8 -11.10 -9.71 -9.48
CA ASP A 8 -10.23 -10.85 -9.84
C ASP A 8 -11.01 -12.09 -10.36
N LEU A 9 -12.29 -11.92 -10.68
CA LEU A 9 -13.17 -13.02 -11.07
C LEU A 9 -12.63 -13.80 -12.28
N GLY A 10 -12.70 -15.13 -12.21
CA GLY A 10 -12.32 -16.03 -13.29
C GLY A 10 -10.81 -16.23 -13.48
N ARG A 11 -9.94 -15.49 -12.78
CA ARG A 11 -8.48 -15.62 -12.93
C ARG A 11 -7.94 -16.97 -12.49
N GLY A 12 -8.65 -17.67 -11.60
CA GLY A 12 -8.38 -19.06 -11.22
C GLY A 12 -8.98 -20.13 -12.15
N GLY A 13 -9.70 -19.74 -13.20
CA GLY A 13 -10.41 -20.63 -14.13
C GLY A 13 -11.91 -20.80 -13.84
N GLU A 14 -12.38 -20.45 -12.64
CA GLU A 14 -13.80 -20.49 -12.28
C GLU A 14 -14.34 -19.09 -11.99
N TRP A 15 -15.34 -18.65 -12.76
CA TRP A 15 -15.91 -17.30 -12.64
C TRP A 15 -16.62 -17.05 -11.30
N ARG A 16 -17.22 -18.10 -10.72
CA ARG A 16 -18.02 -18.00 -9.48
C ARG A 16 -17.19 -18.21 -8.22
N ALA A 17 -15.93 -18.60 -8.34
CA ALA A 17 -15.03 -18.75 -7.21
C ALA A 17 -14.71 -17.35 -6.64
N ARG A 18 -15.28 -17.05 -5.47
CA ARG A 18 -15.11 -15.76 -4.79
C ARG A 18 -15.05 -15.96 -3.27
N PRO A 19 -14.39 -15.05 -2.53
CA PRO A 19 -14.39 -15.07 -1.08
C PRO A 19 -15.81 -15.05 -0.51
N ASP A 20 -16.00 -15.75 0.60
CA ASP A 20 -17.26 -15.76 1.36
C ASP A 20 -17.03 -15.34 2.82
N GLY A 21 -18.09 -15.45 3.63
CA GLY A 21 -18.01 -15.12 5.05
C GLY A 21 -17.04 -16.01 5.84
N ALA A 22 -16.80 -17.26 5.41
CA ALA A 22 -15.82 -18.13 6.02
C ALA A 22 -14.40 -17.68 5.70
N THR A 23 -14.14 -17.26 4.45
CA THR A 23 -12.86 -16.64 4.06
C THR A 23 -12.54 -15.42 4.93
N GLY A 24 -13.52 -14.53 5.12
CA GLY A 24 -13.35 -13.35 5.98
C GLY A 24 -13.09 -13.69 7.45
N ARG A 25 -13.80 -14.69 8.00
CA ARG A 25 -13.57 -15.18 9.37
C ARG A 25 -12.18 -15.79 9.55
N ALA A 26 -11.70 -16.56 8.57
CA ALA A 26 -10.36 -17.14 8.61
C ALA A 26 -9.28 -16.04 8.58
N ALA A 27 -9.46 -15.01 7.76
CA ALA A 27 -8.52 -13.89 7.66
C ALA A 27 -8.39 -13.11 8.98
N VAL A 28 -9.51 -12.78 9.64
CA VAL A 28 -9.46 -12.08 10.94
C VAL A 28 -8.91 -12.97 12.05
N ALA A 29 -9.18 -14.28 12.04
CA ALA A 29 -8.60 -15.21 13.00
C ALA A 29 -7.08 -15.34 12.83
N ALA A 30 -6.59 -15.40 11.58
CA ALA A 30 -5.16 -15.41 11.29
C ALA A 30 -4.48 -14.11 11.75
N ALA A 31 -5.11 -12.95 11.51
CA ALA A 31 -4.60 -11.66 11.99
C ALA A 31 -4.56 -11.58 13.53
N ALA A 32 -5.59 -12.11 14.22
CA ALA A 32 -5.65 -12.12 15.68
C ALA A 32 -4.63 -13.07 16.34
N ALA A 33 -4.15 -14.08 15.61
CA ALA A 33 -3.12 -15.01 16.08
C ALA A 33 -1.69 -14.51 15.85
N ALA A 34 -1.52 -13.42 15.10
CA ALA A 34 -0.21 -12.83 14.85
C ALA A 34 0.24 -11.94 16.01
N GLU A 35 1.52 -12.03 16.38
CA GLU A 35 2.11 -11.16 17.39
C GLU A 35 2.28 -9.72 16.85
N PRO A 36 2.20 -8.69 17.72
CA PRO A 36 2.52 -7.33 17.32
C PRO A 36 3.92 -7.22 16.70
N GLY A 37 4.02 -6.59 15.52
CA GLY A 37 5.29 -6.47 14.78
C GLY A 37 5.70 -7.72 14.00
N ALA A 38 4.86 -8.76 13.92
CA ALA A 38 5.11 -9.91 13.06
C ALA A 38 5.26 -9.47 11.58
N PRO A 39 6.18 -10.10 10.82
CA PRO A 39 6.33 -9.81 9.40
C PRO A 39 5.03 -10.05 8.63
N VAL A 40 4.72 -9.14 7.70
CA VAL A 40 3.56 -9.29 6.82
C VAL A 40 3.93 -10.14 5.62
N GLU A 41 3.18 -11.23 5.40
CA GLU A 41 3.31 -12.03 4.19
C GLU A 41 2.92 -11.21 2.94
N CYS A 42 3.79 -11.19 1.94
CA CYS A 42 3.63 -10.41 0.70
C CYS A 42 3.59 -11.32 -0.54
N GLY A 43 3.10 -10.78 -1.65
CA GLY A 43 2.95 -11.49 -2.92
C GLY A 43 1.53 -11.99 -3.14
N CYS A 44 1.38 -13.22 -3.63
CA CYS A 44 0.10 -13.76 -4.10
C CYS A 44 -0.72 -14.41 -2.98
N VAL A 45 -1.00 -13.66 -1.92
CA VAL A 45 -1.67 -14.13 -0.69
C VAL A 45 -2.88 -13.28 -0.35
N GLY A 46 -3.86 -13.85 0.37
CA GLY A 46 -5.07 -13.14 0.77
C GLY A 46 -5.77 -12.45 -0.41
N ALA A 47 -6.07 -11.15 -0.28
CA ALA A 47 -6.65 -10.36 -1.36
C ALA A 47 -5.72 -10.21 -2.59
N GLY A 48 -4.40 -10.37 -2.42
CA GLY A 48 -3.43 -10.37 -3.52
C GLY A 48 -3.40 -11.65 -4.34
N THR A 49 -4.09 -12.72 -3.91
CA THR A 49 -4.10 -14.02 -4.61
C THR A 49 -4.59 -13.91 -6.04
N GLY A 50 -5.58 -13.06 -6.31
CA GLY A 50 -6.09 -12.84 -7.66
C GLY A 50 -5.45 -11.66 -8.38
N ALA A 51 -4.62 -10.86 -7.71
CA ALA A 51 -4.28 -9.51 -8.15
C ALA A 51 -3.42 -9.44 -9.43
N VAL A 52 -3.74 -8.46 -10.28
CA VAL A 52 -3.07 -8.17 -11.55
C VAL A 52 -2.99 -6.65 -11.70
N VAL A 53 -1.80 -6.13 -12.03
CA VAL A 53 -1.57 -4.69 -12.24
C VAL A 53 -0.91 -4.46 -13.60
N GLY A 54 -1.60 -3.75 -14.49
CA GLY A 54 -1.10 -3.51 -15.85
C GLY A 54 -0.82 -4.79 -16.64
N GLY A 55 -1.56 -5.87 -16.39
CA GLY A 55 -1.35 -7.19 -17.00
C GLY A 55 -0.18 -8.00 -16.42
N LEU A 56 0.62 -7.42 -15.52
CA LEU A 56 1.58 -8.18 -14.71
C LEU A 56 0.87 -8.77 -13.50
N ARG A 57 1.47 -9.80 -12.93
CA ARG A 57 1.07 -10.26 -11.60
C ARG A 57 1.24 -9.13 -10.58
N GLY A 58 0.15 -8.83 -9.87
CA GLY A 58 0.15 -7.97 -8.70
C GLY A 58 0.26 -8.76 -7.41
N GLY A 59 -0.19 -8.18 -6.30
CA GLY A 59 -0.19 -8.88 -5.01
C GLY A 59 -0.30 -7.96 -3.81
N VAL A 60 -0.03 -8.52 -2.64
CA VAL A 60 0.13 -7.81 -1.38
C VAL A 60 1.56 -7.27 -1.28
N GLY A 61 1.71 -6.02 -0.86
CA GLY A 61 3.00 -5.46 -0.47
C GLY A 61 2.85 -4.54 0.73
N THR A 62 3.92 -4.42 1.52
CA THR A 62 3.97 -3.50 2.66
C THR A 62 5.29 -2.74 2.71
N ALA A 63 5.25 -1.53 3.28
CA ALA A 63 6.41 -0.73 3.58
C ALA A 63 6.13 0.17 4.78
N SER A 64 7.19 0.54 5.50
CA SER A 64 7.12 1.49 6.60
C SER A 64 8.30 2.46 6.57
N THR A 65 8.17 3.53 7.35
CA THR A 65 9.26 4.45 7.69
C THR A 65 9.03 5.01 9.09
N VAL A 66 10.11 5.25 9.81
CA VAL A 66 10.10 6.04 11.05
C VAL A 66 10.49 7.47 10.70
N LEU A 67 9.69 8.44 11.15
CA LEU A 67 9.96 9.85 10.96
C LEU A 67 11.06 10.31 11.91
N GLU A 68 12.11 10.90 11.36
CA GLU A 68 13.18 11.50 12.16
C GLU A 68 12.64 12.63 13.05
N GLY A 69 13.20 12.77 14.24
CA GLY A 69 12.76 13.75 15.24
C GLY A 69 11.55 13.30 16.06
N SER A 70 10.42 12.96 15.45
CA SER A 70 9.20 12.56 16.18
C SER A 70 9.18 11.09 16.60
N GLY A 71 9.90 10.22 15.88
CA GLY A 71 9.87 8.78 16.09
C GLY A 71 8.52 8.12 15.72
N VAL A 72 7.63 8.86 15.07
CA VAL A 72 6.36 8.36 14.55
C VAL A 72 6.63 7.36 13.43
N THR A 73 5.93 6.24 13.45
CA THR A 73 5.94 5.26 12.36
C THR A 73 4.77 5.52 11.42
N VAL A 74 5.04 5.49 10.11
CA VAL A 74 4.02 5.47 9.06
C VAL A 74 4.26 4.23 8.21
N ALA A 75 3.22 3.43 7.98
CA ALA A 75 3.29 2.21 7.20
C ALA A 75 2.11 2.10 6.23
N ALA A 76 2.30 1.37 5.14
CA ALA A 76 1.24 1.01 4.20
C ALA A 76 1.19 -0.49 3.97
N LEU A 77 -0.03 -1.01 3.82
CA LEU A 77 -0.34 -2.31 3.26
C LEU A 77 -1.15 -2.09 1.99
N VAL A 78 -0.69 -2.63 0.87
CA VAL A 78 -1.30 -2.42 -0.45
C VAL A 78 -1.64 -3.75 -1.09
N VAL A 79 -2.78 -3.80 -1.77
CA VAL A 79 -3.10 -4.83 -2.77
C VAL A 79 -3.07 -4.19 -4.16
N ALA A 80 -2.01 -4.49 -4.92
CA ALA A 80 -1.77 -3.90 -6.23
C ALA A 80 -2.57 -4.63 -7.32
N ASN A 81 -3.70 -4.06 -7.72
CA ASN A 81 -4.58 -4.62 -8.76
C ASN A 81 -5.12 -3.52 -9.68
N GLY A 82 -4.31 -2.58 -10.17
CA GLY A 82 -4.76 -1.44 -10.98
C GLY A 82 -4.79 -1.70 -12.50
N VAL A 83 -5.60 -0.93 -13.26
CA VAL A 83 -5.55 -0.95 -14.74
C VAL A 83 -4.15 -0.56 -15.22
N GLY A 84 -3.57 0.47 -14.59
CA GLY A 84 -2.33 1.08 -15.02
C GLY A 84 -1.13 0.15 -14.96
N SER A 85 -0.13 0.49 -15.76
CA SER A 85 1.18 -0.15 -15.71
C SER A 85 1.96 0.34 -14.50
N PRO A 86 2.57 -0.56 -13.71
CA PRO A 86 3.56 -0.15 -12.73
C PRO A 86 4.93 0.13 -13.38
N LEU A 87 5.07 -0.21 -14.68
CA LEU A 87 6.29 -0.04 -15.46
C LEU A 87 6.31 1.24 -16.25
N ASP A 88 7.46 1.87 -16.25
CA ASP A 88 7.89 2.77 -17.31
C ASP A 88 8.01 1.98 -18.63
N PRO A 89 7.20 2.30 -19.66
CA PRO A 89 7.20 1.57 -20.93
C PRO A 89 8.45 1.83 -21.78
N VAL A 90 9.31 2.79 -21.41
CA VAL A 90 10.55 3.10 -22.14
C VAL A 90 11.73 2.31 -21.57
N THR A 91 11.75 2.12 -20.25
CA THR A 91 12.94 1.59 -19.54
C THR A 91 12.70 0.24 -18.88
N GLY A 92 11.44 -0.13 -18.59
CA GLY A 92 11.11 -1.31 -17.79
C GLY A 92 11.37 -1.14 -16.29
N VAL A 93 11.74 0.06 -15.85
CA VAL A 93 11.84 0.41 -14.42
C VAL A 93 10.44 0.53 -13.83
N LEU A 94 10.26 0.08 -12.58
CA LEU A 94 9.02 0.30 -11.84
C LEU A 94 8.92 1.78 -11.45
N TYR A 95 7.81 2.45 -11.77
CA TYR A 95 7.69 3.90 -11.55
C TYR A 95 8.01 4.31 -10.11
N GLY A 96 7.52 3.54 -9.13
CA GLY A 96 7.76 3.81 -7.70
C GLY A 96 9.21 3.61 -7.24
N ALA A 97 10.09 3.11 -8.10
CA ALA A 97 11.53 3.02 -7.83
C ALA A 97 12.29 4.30 -8.19
N TYR A 98 11.71 5.21 -8.98
CA TYR A 98 12.35 6.48 -9.29
C TYR A 98 12.40 7.38 -8.05
N GLY A 99 13.61 7.72 -7.62
CA GLY A 99 13.85 8.63 -6.50
C GLY A 99 13.64 8.03 -5.11
N ASP A 100 13.32 6.73 -5.00
CA ASP A 100 13.28 6.04 -3.70
C ASP A 100 14.63 5.35 -3.44
N PRO A 101 15.36 5.75 -2.37
CA PRO A 101 16.67 5.18 -2.06
C PRO A 101 16.64 3.68 -1.75
N HIS A 102 15.49 3.10 -1.38
CA HIS A 102 15.36 1.66 -1.14
C HIS A 102 15.53 0.82 -2.41
N PHE A 103 15.37 1.45 -3.58
CA PHE A 103 15.51 0.82 -4.88
C PHE A 103 16.66 1.40 -5.71
N ALA A 104 17.50 2.25 -5.11
CA ALA A 104 18.67 2.81 -5.76
C ALA A 104 19.68 1.71 -6.12
N ALA A 105 20.21 1.76 -7.34
CA ALA A 105 21.29 0.87 -7.75
C ALA A 105 22.62 1.31 -7.12
N GLU A 106 23.42 0.32 -6.70
CA GLU A 106 24.74 0.58 -6.15
C GLU A 106 25.62 1.34 -7.16
N GLY A 107 26.22 2.45 -6.72
CA GLY A 107 27.07 3.30 -7.57
C GLY A 107 26.33 4.18 -8.58
N ALA A 108 25.00 4.17 -8.60
CA ALA A 108 24.23 5.09 -9.47
C ALA A 108 24.43 6.54 -9.02
N ARG A 109 24.94 7.39 -9.92
CA ARG A 109 25.06 8.83 -9.67
C ARG A 109 23.66 9.41 -9.43
N GLY A 110 23.45 9.98 -8.24
CA GLY A 110 22.15 10.55 -7.85
C GLY A 110 21.13 9.54 -7.31
N GLY A 111 21.52 8.29 -7.02
CA GLY A 111 20.66 7.32 -6.34
C GLY A 111 19.49 6.79 -7.20
N GLY A 112 19.65 6.80 -8.52
CA GLY A 112 18.63 6.26 -9.44
C GLY A 112 18.50 4.73 -9.37
N PRO A 113 17.39 4.16 -9.85
CA PRO A 113 17.16 2.72 -9.86
C PRO A 113 18.06 1.99 -10.87
N ALA A 114 18.10 0.66 -10.77
CA ALA A 114 18.73 -0.18 -11.78
C ALA A 114 17.88 -0.18 -13.07
N TYR A 115 18.51 0.12 -14.20
CA TYR A 115 17.86 0.08 -15.51
C TYR A 115 18.04 -1.31 -16.12
N PRO A 116 16.94 -1.99 -16.51
CA PRO A 116 17.03 -3.21 -17.30
C PRO A 116 17.82 -3.00 -18.60
N ASP A 117 18.52 -4.04 -19.04
CA ASP A 117 19.15 -4.05 -20.36
C ASP A 117 18.07 -3.82 -21.45
N PRO A 118 18.31 -2.94 -22.45
CA PRO A 118 17.31 -2.63 -23.47
C PRO A 118 16.79 -3.85 -24.25
N ALA A 119 17.64 -4.85 -24.51
CA ALA A 119 17.22 -6.08 -25.20
C ALA A 119 16.34 -6.95 -24.29
N VAL A 120 16.64 -7.01 -22.99
CA VAL A 120 15.79 -7.67 -21.99
C VAL A 120 14.44 -6.97 -21.90
N HIS A 121 14.41 -5.63 -21.88
CA HIS A 121 13.18 -4.86 -21.86
C HIS A 121 12.32 -5.08 -23.11
N ALA A 122 12.91 -5.05 -24.31
CA ALA A 122 12.20 -5.34 -25.54
C ALA A 122 11.56 -6.74 -25.53
N ALA A 123 12.31 -7.77 -25.10
CA ALA A 123 11.80 -9.13 -24.96
C ALA A 123 10.71 -9.26 -23.88
N ALA A 124 10.81 -8.51 -22.79
CA ALA A 124 9.80 -8.46 -21.74
C ALA A 124 8.48 -7.85 -22.24
N MET A 125 8.55 -6.76 -23.02
CA MET A 125 7.37 -6.09 -23.58
C MET A 125 6.63 -6.98 -24.58
N LEU A 126 7.36 -7.73 -25.42
CA LEU A 126 6.75 -8.73 -26.33
C LEU A 126 6.02 -9.82 -25.54
N ARG A 127 6.67 -10.43 -24.54
CA ARG A 127 6.04 -11.47 -23.69
C ARG A 127 4.82 -10.95 -22.94
N LEU A 128 4.86 -9.71 -22.45
CA LEU A 128 3.73 -9.08 -21.77
C LEU A 128 2.56 -8.82 -22.74
N ALA A 129 2.84 -8.38 -23.96
CA ALA A 129 1.81 -8.20 -24.99
C ALA A 129 1.11 -9.53 -25.32
N GLU A 130 1.88 -10.59 -25.56
CA GLU A 130 1.34 -11.93 -25.81
C GLU A 130 0.49 -12.46 -24.64
N ALA A 131 0.92 -12.19 -23.40
CA ALA A 131 0.19 -12.59 -22.20
C ALA A 131 -1.15 -11.84 -22.05
N ARG A 132 -1.17 -10.54 -22.39
CA ARG A 132 -2.40 -9.73 -22.41
C ARG A 132 -3.38 -10.21 -23.47
N GLU A 133 -2.91 -10.56 -24.66
CA GLU A 133 -3.76 -11.13 -25.72
C GLU A 133 -4.46 -12.42 -25.27
N ARG A 134 -3.75 -13.29 -24.54
CA ARG A 134 -4.33 -14.53 -23.98
C ARG A 134 -5.33 -14.29 -22.86
N SER A 135 -5.17 -13.21 -22.10
CA SER A 135 -5.94 -12.97 -20.87
C SER A 135 -7.15 -12.07 -21.07
N GLY A 136 -7.18 -11.31 -22.17
CA GLY A 136 -8.18 -10.26 -22.39
C GLY A 136 -8.02 -9.07 -21.43
N MET A 137 -8.82 -8.03 -21.66
CA MET A 137 -8.85 -6.85 -20.78
C MET A 137 -9.88 -7.05 -19.66
N PRO A 138 -9.51 -6.93 -18.38
CA PRO A 138 -10.48 -6.93 -17.29
C PRO A 138 -11.40 -5.71 -17.39
N PRO A 139 -12.71 -5.85 -17.09
CA PRO A 139 -13.65 -4.74 -17.15
C PRO A 139 -13.42 -3.71 -16.03
N MET A 140 -12.82 -4.11 -14.91
CA MET A 140 -12.57 -3.29 -13.72
C MET A 140 -11.26 -3.71 -13.04
N ASN A 141 -10.62 -2.76 -12.37
CA ASN A 141 -9.43 -2.97 -11.54
C ASN A 141 -9.52 -2.03 -10.31
N THR A 142 -8.68 -2.22 -9.30
CA THR A 142 -8.74 -1.50 -8.02
C THR A 142 -7.45 -1.68 -7.23
N THR A 143 -6.78 -0.60 -6.83
CA THR A 143 -5.71 -0.65 -5.82
C THR A 143 -6.30 -0.39 -4.44
N LEU A 144 -6.09 -1.33 -3.50
CA LEU A 144 -6.57 -1.20 -2.13
C LEU A 144 -5.40 -0.87 -1.20
N VAL A 145 -5.57 0.12 -0.33
CA VAL A 145 -4.52 0.58 0.57
C VAL A 145 -5.04 0.77 1.98
N VAL A 146 -4.25 0.34 2.96
CA VAL A 146 -4.37 0.74 4.36
C VAL A 146 -3.09 1.45 4.75
N VAL A 147 -3.19 2.70 5.21
CA VAL A 147 -2.11 3.44 5.86
C VAL A 147 -2.28 3.34 7.37
N GLY A 148 -1.26 2.87 8.07
CA GLY A 148 -1.21 2.79 9.53
C GLY A 148 -0.18 3.76 10.09
N THR A 149 -0.49 4.44 11.20
CA THR A 149 0.48 5.24 11.94
C THR A 149 0.23 5.17 13.45
N ASP A 150 1.28 5.36 14.23
CA ASP A 150 1.19 5.50 15.69
C ASP A 150 0.98 6.94 16.16
N ALA A 151 0.96 7.92 15.25
CA ALA A 151 0.64 9.31 15.56
C ALA A 151 -0.81 9.49 16.03
N GLU A 152 -1.02 10.43 16.94
CA GLU A 152 -2.33 10.94 17.33
C GLU A 152 -2.88 11.85 16.21
N LEU A 153 -3.93 11.38 15.54
CA LEU A 153 -4.59 12.10 14.45
C LEU A 153 -6.08 12.25 14.73
N THR A 154 -6.61 13.43 14.47
CA THR A 154 -8.05 13.62 14.33
C THR A 154 -8.59 12.91 13.08
N ARG A 155 -9.90 12.67 13.01
CA ARG A 155 -10.54 12.06 11.84
C ARG A 155 -10.30 12.87 10.55
N ALA A 156 -10.29 14.20 10.64
CA ALA A 156 -10.03 15.07 9.49
C ALA A 156 -8.57 14.95 9.00
N GLN A 157 -7.61 14.88 9.92
CA GLN A 157 -6.20 14.65 9.58
C GLN A 157 -5.99 13.26 8.98
N ALA A 158 -6.61 12.22 9.53
CA ALA A 158 -6.57 10.87 8.95
C ALA A 158 -7.18 10.81 7.54
N GLN A 159 -8.27 11.55 7.29
CA GLN A 159 -8.85 11.70 5.96
C GLN A 159 -7.88 12.43 5.01
N LYS A 160 -7.16 13.45 5.48
CA LYS A 160 -6.14 14.13 4.68
C LYS A 160 -4.97 13.20 4.33
N VAL A 161 -4.52 12.37 5.27
CA VAL A 161 -3.52 11.31 5.03
C VAL A 161 -4.01 10.33 3.97
N ALA A 162 -5.26 9.87 4.05
CA ALA A 162 -5.82 8.98 3.04
C ALA A 162 -5.79 9.62 1.64
N GLY A 163 -6.15 10.91 1.55
CA GLY A 163 -6.11 11.67 0.31
C GLY A 163 -4.69 11.82 -0.26
N THR A 164 -3.69 12.16 0.57
CA THR A 164 -2.30 12.29 0.13
C THR A 164 -1.66 10.95 -0.25
N ALA A 165 -2.05 9.86 0.41
CA ALA A 165 -1.58 8.51 0.07
C ALA A 165 -1.94 8.09 -1.37
N HIS A 166 -3.00 8.65 -1.97
CA HIS A 166 -3.28 8.45 -3.40
C HIS A 166 -2.19 9.00 -4.33
N ASP A 167 -1.43 10.01 -3.89
CA ASP A 167 -0.25 10.49 -4.65
C ASP A 167 0.82 9.39 -4.74
N GLY A 168 0.91 8.52 -3.73
CA GLY A 168 1.77 7.34 -3.74
C GLY A 168 1.36 6.32 -4.80
N ILE A 169 0.05 6.10 -4.98
CA ILE A 169 -0.48 5.26 -6.06
C ILE A 169 -0.09 5.86 -7.42
N ALA A 170 -0.31 7.17 -7.60
CA ALA A 170 0.00 7.87 -8.85
C ALA A 170 1.49 7.91 -9.19
N ARG A 171 2.38 7.85 -8.20
CA ARG A 171 3.84 7.75 -8.40
C ARG A 171 4.28 6.33 -8.80
N ALA A 172 3.53 5.30 -8.43
CA ALA A 172 3.92 3.92 -8.67
C ALA A 172 3.20 3.25 -9.85
N VAL A 173 2.06 3.78 -10.28
CA VAL A 173 1.21 3.20 -11.33
C VAL A 173 0.73 4.29 -12.28
N ARG A 174 0.67 3.99 -13.58
CA ARG A 174 0.17 4.93 -14.60
C ARG A 174 -0.59 4.23 -15.75
N PRO A 175 -1.79 4.72 -16.13
CA PRO A 175 -2.64 5.69 -15.42
C PRO A 175 -3.26 5.10 -14.14
N VAL A 176 -3.87 5.95 -13.30
CA VAL A 176 -4.59 5.57 -12.07
C VAL A 176 -5.89 6.39 -11.98
N HIS A 177 -6.78 6.04 -11.05
CA HIS A 177 -8.04 6.76 -10.81
C HIS A 177 -8.95 6.88 -12.04
N LEU A 178 -8.87 5.92 -12.97
CA LEU A 178 -9.77 5.88 -14.10
C LEU A 178 -11.18 5.47 -13.66
N LEU A 179 -12.17 5.64 -14.53
CA LEU A 179 -13.58 5.29 -14.25
C LEU A 179 -13.78 3.81 -13.88
N ASN A 180 -12.85 2.94 -14.28
CA ASN A 180 -12.83 1.52 -13.99
C ASN A 180 -11.82 1.13 -12.90
N ASP A 181 -11.20 2.11 -12.23
CA ASP A 181 -10.35 1.91 -11.05
C ASP A 181 -11.13 2.23 -9.76
N GLY A 182 -11.26 1.23 -8.89
CA GLY A 182 -11.87 1.36 -7.56
C GLY A 182 -10.90 1.79 -6.46
N ASP A 183 -9.85 2.55 -6.79
CA ASP A 183 -8.74 2.86 -5.88
C ASP A 183 -9.24 3.41 -4.54
N THR A 184 -8.91 2.75 -3.43
CA THR A 184 -9.44 3.08 -2.09
C THR A 184 -8.34 3.03 -1.05
N VAL A 185 -8.19 4.13 -0.30
CA VAL A 185 -7.27 4.24 0.84
C VAL A 185 -8.03 4.39 2.16
N PHE A 186 -7.68 3.57 3.15
CA PHE A 186 -8.10 3.73 4.55
C PHE A 186 -6.91 4.15 5.42
N THR A 187 -7.09 5.14 6.30
CA THR A 187 -6.06 5.52 7.29
C THR A 187 -6.47 5.06 8.68
N LEU A 188 -5.54 4.42 9.39
CA LEU A 188 -5.66 4.02 10.79
C LEU A 188 -4.57 4.72 11.61
N ALA A 189 -4.95 5.30 12.74
CA ALA A 189 -4.05 5.96 13.67
C ALA A 189 -4.26 5.35 15.07
N THR A 190 -3.22 4.79 15.68
CA THR A 190 -3.34 4.18 17.02
C THR A 190 -3.32 5.21 18.14
N GLY A 191 -2.80 6.42 17.88
CA GLY A 191 -2.70 7.49 18.86
C GLY A 191 -1.69 7.22 19.99
N ALA A 192 -0.73 6.32 19.78
CA ALA A 192 0.28 5.99 20.78
C ALA A 192 1.35 7.08 20.95
N ARG A 193 1.51 7.98 19.97
CA ARG A 193 2.49 9.07 19.99
C ARG A 193 1.83 10.43 19.69
N PRO A 194 2.14 11.49 20.45
CA PRO A 194 1.80 12.85 20.05
C PRO A 194 2.40 13.18 18.68
N LEU A 195 1.64 13.90 17.84
CA LEU A 195 2.09 14.31 16.50
C LEU A 195 3.30 15.27 16.55
N THR A 196 3.37 16.11 17.59
CA THR A 196 4.50 16.98 17.91
C THR A 196 5.24 16.36 19.08
N GLY A 197 6.55 16.13 18.96
CA GLY A 197 7.37 15.31 19.87
C GLY A 197 7.46 15.70 21.35
N GLU A 198 6.56 16.53 21.88
CA GLU A 198 6.44 16.80 23.32
C GLU A 198 4.99 16.68 23.78
N ARG A 199 4.77 15.88 24.83
CA ARG A 199 3.62 16.06 25.72
C ARG A 199 4.03 17.14 26.71
N ALA A 200 3.37 18.29 26.68
CA ALA A 200 3.59 19.33 27.69
C ALA A 200 3.46 18.71 29.11
N PRO A 201 4.39 18.96 30.04
CA PRO A 201 4.29 18.44 31.40
C PRO A 201 3.07 19.07 32.08
N GLY A 202 2.01 18.28 32.30
CA GLY A 202 0.83 18.73 33.04
C GLY A 202 -0.53 18.11 32.66
N ALA A 203 -0.65 17.38 31.55
CA ALA A 203 -1.91 16.71 31.21
C ALA A 203 -2.02 15.36 31.94
N GLY A 204 -2.70 15.38 33.10
CA GLY A 204 -2.91 14.25 34.00
C GLY A 204 -3.38 12.96 33.32
N GLU A 205 -3.15 11.84 34.00
CA GLU A 205 -3.50 10.51 33.51
C GLU A 205 -5.00 10.42 33.15
N PRO A 206 -5.36 9.84 31.99
CA PRO A 206 -6.74 9.52 31.72
C PRO A 206 -7.19 8.45 32.72
N GLY A 207 -8.14 8.83 33.58
CA GLY A 207 -8.78 7.90 34.52
C GLY A 207 -9.46 6.73 33.80
N PRO A 208 -9.75 5.63 34.52
CA PRO A 208 -10.25 4.41 33.91
C PRO A 208 -11.61 4.64 33.25
N VAL A 209 -11.74 4.16 32.02
CA VAL A 209 -13.00 4.15 31.28
C VAL A 209 -13.96 3.12 31.88
N ALA A 210 -14.91 3.58 32.69
CA ALA A 210 -16.02 2.76 33.16
C ALA A 210 -17.14 2.75 32.12
N GLY A 211 -17.45 1.57 31.59
CA GLY A 211 -18.59 1.34 30.68
C GLY A 211 -19.92 1.22 31.43
N GLY A 212 -20.97 1.82 30.89
CA GLY A 212 -22.36 1.60 31.28
C GLY A 212 -23.31 2.25 30.25
N PRO A 213 -24.39 1.58 29.80
CA PRO A 213 -25.23 2.09 28.72
C PRO A 213 -26.40 2.94 29.25
N GLY A 214 -26.61 4.09 28.60
CA GLY A 214 -27.96 4.68 28.47
C GLY A 214 -28.25 5.93 29.32
N THR A 215 -28.03 7.11 28.75
CA THR A 215 -29.00 8.24 28.73
C THR A 215 -28.44 9.38 27.86
N PRO A 216 -29.26 10.11 27.06
CA PRO A 216 -28.78 11.21 26.25
C PRO A 216 -28.82 12.50 27.07
N ALA A 217 -27.67 13.16 27.27
CA ALA A 217 -27.62 14.51 27.80
C ALA A 217 -27.29 15.48 26.67
N ALA A 218 -28.33 16.18 26.20
CA ALA A 218 -28.18 17.42 25.46
C ALA A 218 -27.48 18.44 26.37
N GLY A 219 -26.32 18.93 25.94
CA GLY A 219 -25.57 19.97 26.61
C GLY A 219 -24.77 20.75 25.59
N ALA A 220 -25.27 21.94 25.26
CA ALA A 220 -24.58 22.93 24.46
C ALA A 220 -23.30 23.37 25.17
N GLY A 221 -22.18 22.71 24.88
CA GLY A 221 -20.84 23.16 25.24
C GLY A 221 -20.30 24.05 24.13
N ARG A 222 -20.16 25.34 24.40
CA ARG A 222 -19.42 26.29 23.56
C ARG A 222 -18.07 25.68 23.20
N GLY A 223 -17.85 25.42 21.91
CA GLY A 223 -16.53 25.15 21.38
C GLY A 223 -15.67 26.41 21.55
N GLY A 224 -14.96 26.50 22.68
CA GLY A 224 -13.76 27.30 22.74
C GLY A 224 -12.73 26.69 21.79
N PRO A 225 -11.87 27.49 21.14
CA PRO A 225 -10.83 26.94 20.28
C PRO A 225 -9.99 26.00 21.14
N ALA A 226 -10.01 24.70 20.81
CA ALA A 226 -8.95 23.82 21.27
C ALA A 226 -7.65 24.50 20.85
N ALA A 227 -6.78 24.78 21.82
CA ALA A 227 -5.49 25.33 21.54
C ALA A 227 -4.76 24.34 20.61
N GLU A 228 -4.76 24.64 19.30
CA GLU A 228 -3.84 24.06 18.34
C GLU A 228 -2.46 24.63 18.65
N SER A 229 -1.87 24.21 19.77
CA SER A 229 -0.48 24.51 20.11
C SER A 229 0.41 23.33 19.71
N GLY A 230 0.21 22.83 18.49
CA GLY A 230 1.13 21.91 17.83
C GLY A 230 1.76 22.62 16.63
N ASP A 231 3.02 22.30 16.31
CA ASP A 231 3.62 22.68 15.04
C ASP A 231 2.71 22.21 13.88
N PRO A 232 2.03 23.13 13.16
CA PRO A 232 1.11 22.75 12.09
C PRO A 232 1.82 22.04 10.93
N LEU A 233 3.15 22.11 10.85
CA LEU A 233 3.96 21.42 9.86
C LEU A 233 4.27 19.97 10.24
N ALA A 234 4.09 19.55 11.49
CA ALA A 234 4.35 18.18 11.93
C ALA A 234 3.50 17.14 11.16
N LEU A 235 2.27 17.52 10.79
CA LEU A 235 1.40 16.68 9.95
C LEU A 235 2.00 16.45 8.56
N ASN A 236 2.72 17.42 7.98
CA ASN A 236 3.26 17.31 6.63
C ASN A 236 4.25 16.15 6.50
N ALA A 237 4.99 15.83 7.56
CA ALA A 237 5.89 14.68 7.56
C ALA A 237 5.11 13.35 7.44
N VAL A 238 3.98 13.21 8.15
CA VAL A 238 3.08 12.04 8.03
C VAL A 238 2.43 11.99 6.65
N LEU A 239 1.98 13.14 6.12
CA LEU A 239 1.38 13.23 4.79
C LEU A 239 2.37 12.80 3.70
N ALA A 240 3.58 13.36 3.69
CA ALA A 240 4.61 13.01 2.72
C ALA A 240 4.99 11.53 2.83
N ALA A 241 5.28 11.06 4.04
CA ALA A 241 5.64 9.66 4.29
C ALA A 241 4.54 8.71 3.85
N SER A 242 3.25 9.06 4.00
CA SER A 242 2.14 8.20 3.56
C SER A 242 2.16 7.94 2.05
N ALA A 243 2.47 8.95 1.24
CA ALA A 243 2.59 8.76 -0.20
C ALA A 243 3.84 7.93 -0.55
N ASP A 244 4.95 8.15 0.14
CA ASP A 244 6.20 7.43 -0.12
C ASP A 244 6.10 5.95 0.24
N VAL A 245 5.56 5.61 1.42
CA VAL A 245 5.40 4.20 1.83
C VAL A 245 4.36 3.48 0.97
N VAL A 246 3.32 4.15 0.46
CA VAL A 246 2.37 3.54 -0.48
C VAL A 246 3.04 3.24 -1.81
N SER A 247 3.80 4.19 -2.37
CA SER A 247 4.57 3.95 -3.60
C SER A 247 5.53 2.76 -3.44
N ARG A 248 6.27 2.72 -2.32
CA ARG A 248 7.20 1.64 -1.98
C ARG A 248 6.50 0.29 -1.81
N ALA A 249 5.35 0.27 -1.14
CA ALA A 249 4.57 -0.94 -0.93
C ALA A 249 4.05 -1.53 -2.26
N ILE A 250 3.68 -0.69 -3.23
CA ILE A 250 3.30 -1.14 -4.59
C ILE A 250 4.49 -1.80 -5.29
N VAL A 251 5.67 -1.18 -5.25
CA VAL A 251 6.89 -1.78 -5.84
C VAL A 251 7.17 -3.14 -5.19
N ARG A 252 7.12 -3.22 -3.86
CA ARG A 252 7.31 -4.48 -3.11
C ARG A 252 6.24 -5.52 -3.47
N ALA A 253 4.97 -5.14 -3.68
CA ALA A 253 3.92 -6.05 -4.12
C ALA A 253 4.24 -6.68 -5.48
N VAL A 254 4.65 -5.87 -6.46
CA VAL A 254 4.99 -6.32 -7.82
C VAL A 254 6.25 -7.19 -7.82
N LEU A 255 7.24 -6.86 -6.99
CA LEU A 255 8.44 -7.68 -6.83
C LEU A 255 8.15 -8.98 -6.09
N ALA A 256 7.26 -8.98 -5.09
CA ALA A 256 6.87 -10.17 -4.34
C ALA A 256 6.07 -11.19 -5.16
N ALA A 257 5.30 -10.70 -6.13
CA ALA A 257 4.42 -11.50 -6.95
C ALA A 257 5.13 -12.65 -7.71
N GLU A 258 4.42 -13.77 -7.85
CA GLU A 258 4.82 -14.92 -8.67
C GLU A 258 3.84 -15.10 -9.84
N GLY A 259 4.37 -15.39 -11.02
CA GLY A 259 3.57 -15.45 -12.24
C GLY A 259 2.49 -16.52 -12.16
N LEU A 260 1.33 -16.26 -12.78
CA LEU A 260 0.21 -17.19 -12.87
C LEU A 260 -0.08 -17.48 -14.33
N ARG A 261 -0.14 -18.76 -14.71
CA ARG A 261 -0.58 -19.19 -16.04
C ARG A 261 -1.56 -20.34 -15.91
N GLY A 262 -2.76 -20.18 -16.48
CA GLY A 262 -3.79 -21.20 -16.43
C GLY A 262 -5.02 -20.84 -17.23
N ALA A 263 -6.12 -21.56 -16.99
CA ALA A 263 -7.38 -21.38 -17.71
C ALA A 263 -7.98 -19.97 -17.56
N GLY A 264 -7.68 -19.27 -16.46
CA GLY A 264 -8.15 -17.91 -16.17
C GLY A 264 -7.27 -16.78 -16.72
N GLY A 265 -6.18 -17.10 -17.42
CA GLY A 265 -5.27 -16.12 -18.02
C GLY A 265 -3.78 -16.43 -17.80
N ASP A 266 -2.95 -15.56 -18.35
CA ASP A 266 -1.49 -15.56 -18.25
C ASP A 266 -1.00 -14.20 -17.76
N PHE A 267 -0.50 -14.17 -16.53
CA PHE A 267 -0.08 -12.99 -15.80
C PHE A 267 1.36 -13.18 -15.33
N PRO A 268 2.37 -12.80 -16.15
CA PRO A 268 3.76 -12.95 -15.78
C PRO A 268 4.10 -12.03 -14.60
N SER A 269 4.98 -12.47 -13.70
CA SER A 269 5.55 -11.58 -12.69
C SER A 269 6.64 -10.70 -13.30
N TYR A 270 6.89 -9.54 -12.68
CA TYR A 270 7.99 -8.67 -13.08
C TYR A 270 9.33 -9.42 -13.12
N ARG A 271 9.64 -10.17 -12.07
CA ARG A 271 10.88 -10.98 -12.00
C ARG A 271 10.94 -12.09 -13.05
N GLY A 272 9.80 -12.64 -13.48
CA GLY A 272 9.76 -13.60 -14.58
C GLY A 272 10.09 -12.97 -15.94
N LEU A 273 9.83 -11.67 -16.10
CA LEU A 273 10.17 -10.93 -17.30
C LEU A 273 11.61 -10.38 -17.27
N TYR A 274 12.01 -9.75 -16.18
CA TYR A 274 13.27 -9.00 -16.10
C TYR A 274 14.40 -9.73 -15.36
N GLY A 275 14.12 -10.88 -14.75
CA GLY A 275 15.08 -11.61 -13.92
C GLY A 275 15.18 -11.06 -12.49
N PRO A 276 16.16 -11.54 -11.70
CA PRO A 276 16.44 -10.97 -10.39
C PRO A 276 17.02 -9.56 -10.53
N LEU A 277 16.61 -8.63 -9.67
CA LEU A 277 17.24 -7.31 -9.60
C LEU A 277 18.66 -7.45 -9.03
N PRO A 278 19.73 -7.08 -9.77
CA PRO A 278 21.10 -7.22 -9.30
C PRO A 278 21.33 -6.41 -8.01
N GLY A 279 21.97 -7.02 -7.01
CA GLY A 279 22.40 -6.34 -5.79
C GLY A 279 21.29 -5.89 -4.82
N MET A 280 20.03 -6.22 -5.07
CA MET A 280 18.90 -5.68 -4.31
C MET A 280 18.18 -6.76 -3.49
N ASN A 281 18.35 -6.73 -2.16
CA ASN A 281 17.54 -7.55 -1.25
C ASN A 281 16.19 -6.88 -0.99
N TRP A 282 15.30 -6.91 -2.01
CA TRP A 282 13.97 -6.27 -1.95
C TRP A 282 13.04 -6.89 -0.88
N ARG A 283 13.35 -8.09 -0.38
CA ARG A 283 12.58 -8.80 0.65
C ARG A 283 12.80 -8.22 2.05
N THR A 284 13.99 -7.70 2.33
CA THR A 284 14.36 -7.21 3.66
C THR A 284 15.00 -5.82 3.62
N GLY A 285 14.88 -5.12 2.50
CA GLY A 285 15.56 -3.85 2.25
C GLY A 285 15.08 -2.75 3.19
N GLY A 286 15.73 -2.66 4.36
CA GLY A 286 15.83 -1.45 5.17
C GLY A 286 14.82 -1.26 6.29
N GLU A 287 14.15 -2.29 6.80
CA GLU A 287 13.39 -2.15 8.05
C GLU A 287 14.38 -2.23 9.23
N ARG A 288 14.83 -1.06 9.69
CA ARG A 288 15.43 -0.84 11.01
C ARG A 288 14.52 0.07 11.81
#